data_AF-A0A0M2WMQ6-F1
#
_entry.id   AF-A0A0M2WMQ6-F1
#
_cell.length_a   1.000
_cell.length_b   1.000
_cell.length_c   1.000
_cell.angle_alpha   90.00
_cell.angle_beta   90.00
_cell.angle_gamma   90.00
#
_symmetry.space_group_name_H-M   'P 1'
#
loop_
_entity.id
_entity.type
_entity.pdbx_description
1 polymer ?
#
loop_
_entity_poly.entity_id
_entity_poly.type
_entity_poly.pdbx_seq_one_letter_code
_entity_poly.pdbx_strand_id
1 'polypeptide(L)'
;MNDGKPAPWALGWPTIGRDGHRAVAGIGGGRSAFYVYPNDGLAVIILSNLAGGQPEQLIDTVAGFYLPALRQQRGGAYAAHLLHKQAASTGFEGLDQKLAAILRQHGLPKPTEDDLNAWGYRLLGRQQPKQAVAVFELGVRLYPQGANGHDSLAEAYEADGAKDRAATHYRRSLELDPGNTHAVARLRALGVD
;
A
#
# COMPACT_ATOMS: atom_id res chain seq x y z
N MET A 1 8.80 -24.25 19.59
CA MET A 1 8.90 -25.15 18.42
C MET A 1 8.31 -26.56 18.67
N ASN A 2 7.59 -26.82 19.78
CA ASN A 2 7.17 -28.18 20.16
C ASN A 2 5.65 -28.38 20.32
N ASP A 3 4.82 -27.47 19.81
CA ASP A 3 3.35 -27.57 19.94
C ASP A 3 2.65 -28.16 18.70
N GLY A 4 3.42 -28.63 17.71
CA GLY A 4 2.90 -29.23 16.47
C GLY A 4 2.22 -28.25 15.52
N LYS A 5 2.20 -26.95 15.85
CA LYS A 5 1.60 -25.93 15.00
C LYS A 5 2.60 -25.52 13.90
N PRO A 6 2.11 -25.18 12.70
CA PRO A 6 2.96 -24.61 11.65
C PRO A 6 3.72 -23.39 12.17
N ALA A 7 5.04 -23.46 12.13
CA ALA A 7 5.91 -22.32 12.45
C ALA A 7 6.13 -21.47 11.18
N PRO A 8 6.38 -20.15 11.32
CA PRO A 8 6.72 -19.28 10.19
C PRO A 8 8.12 -19.53 9.62
N TRP A 9 8.79 -20.60 10.06
CA TRP A 9 10.14 -20.98 9.64
C TRP A 9 10.24 -22.50 9.48
N ALA A 10 11.01 -22.95 8.48
CA ALA A 10 11.40 -24.34 8.28
C ALA A 10 12.86 -24.40 7.83
N LEU A 11 13.68 -25.21 8.52
CA LEU A 11 15.09 -25.44 8.18
C LEU A 11 15.91 -24.14 7.98
N GLY A 12 15.63 -23.12 8.80
CA GLY A 12 16.32 -21.82 8.73
C GLY A 12 15.76 -20.83 7.71
N TRP A 13 14.67 -21.19 7.01
CA TRP A 13 14.04 -20.33 6.01
C TRP A 13 12.63 -19.93 6.43
N PRO A 14 12.22 -18.67 6.22
CA PRO A 14 10.83 -18.27 6.34
C PRO A 14 9.91 -19.13 5.46
N THR A 15 8.81 -19.58 6.03
CA THR A 15 7.73 -20.25 5.32
C THR A 15 6.53 -19.33 5.22
N ILE A 16 5.94 -19.29 4.02
CA ILE A 16 4.91 -18.34 3.67
C ILE A 16 3.69 -19.11 3.19
N GLY A 17 2.57 -18.96 3.89
CA GLY A 17 1.28 -19.50 3.48
C GLY A 17 0.53 -18.53 2.57
N ARG A 18 0.03 -19.04 1.43
CA ARG A 18 -0.86 -18.32 0.50
C ARG A 18 -1.94 -19.26 -0.03
N ASP A 19 -2.95 -19.60 0.78
CA ASP A 19 -4.15 -20.39 0.40
C ASP A 19 -3.93 -21.48 -0.68
N GLY A 20 -2.97 -22.37 -0.45
CA GLY A 20 -2.59 -23.45 -1.39
C GLY A 20 -1.21 -23.30 -2.03
N HIS A 21 -0.72 -22.06 -2.18
CA HIS A 21 0.56 -21.71 -2.79
C HIS A 21 1.63 -21.44 -1.72
N ARG A 22 2.07 -22.50 -1.03
CA ARG A 22 3.13 -22.38 -0.01
C ARG A 22 4.45 -21.97 -0.65
N ALA A 23 5.13 -21.01 -0.04
CA ALA A 23 6.45 -20.58 -0.45
C ALA A 23 7.49 -20.73 0.67
N VAL A 24 8.73 -20.97 0.26
CA VAL A 24 9.94 -20.81 1.07
C VAL A 24 10.62 -19.54 0.60
N ALA A 25 10.93 -18.64 1.52
CA ALA A 25 11.45 -17.31 1.18
C ALA A 25 12.85 -17.07 1.72
N GLY A 26 13.58 -16.15 1.10
CA GLY A 26 14.79 -15.56 1.67
C GLY A 26 14.74 -14.05 1.46
N ILE A 27 15.09 -13.28 2.50
CA ILE A 27 15.08 -11.81 2.48
C ILE A 27 16.46 -11.32 2.90
N GLY A 28 17.08 -10.48 2.07
CA GLY A 28 18.42 -9.96 2.28
C GLY A 28 18.43 -8.43 2.29
N GLY A 29 18.44 -7.86 3.50
CA GLY A 29 18.79 -6.45 3.75
C GLY A 29 18.00 -5.40 2.97
N GLY A 30 16.75 -5.70 2.56
CA GLY A 30 15.91 -4.81 1.76
C GLY A 30 16.41 -4.58 0.33
N ARG A 31 17.27 -5.46 -0.20
CA ARG A 31 17.90 -5.35 -1.53
C ARG A 31 17.77 -6.62 -2.36
N SER A 32 17.60 -7.77 -1.73
CA SER A 32 17.37 -9.04 -2.42
C SER A 32 16.26 -9.81 -1.73
N ALA A 33 15.39 -10.42 -2.52
CA ALA A 33 14.46 -11.40 -1.98
C ALA A 33 14.22 -12.51 -3.02
N PHE A 34 13.96 -13.72 -2.55
CA PHE A 34 13.48 -14.80 -3.39
C PHE A 34 12.39 -15.59 -2.70
N TYR A 35 11.35 -15.99 -3.45
CA TYR A 35 10.35 -16.95 -2.99
C TYR A 35 10.33 -18.12 -3.97
N VAL A 36 10.37 -19.33 -3.43
CA VAL A 36 10.20 -20.59 -4.17
C VAL A 36 8.86 -21.17 -3.77
N TYR A 37 7.97 -21.42 -4.73
CA TYR A 37 6.65 -22.03 -4.57
C TYR A 37 6.73 -23.50 -5.06
N PRO A 38 7.07 -24.47 -4.19
CA PRO A 38 7.49 -25.80 -4.64
C PRO A 38 6.36 -26.60 -5.29
N ASN A 39 5.12 -26.40 -4.86
CA ASN A 39 3.96 -27.10 -5.41
C ASN A 39 3.52 -26.52 -6.77
N ASP A 40 4.01 -25.33 -7.12
CA ASP A 40 3.60 -24.56 -8.28
C ASP A 40 4.67 -24.54 -9.39
N GLY A 41 5.85 -25.11 -9.12
CA GLY A 41 6.99 -25.08 -10.06
C GLY A 41 7.49 -23.68 -10.38
N LEU A 42 7.32 -22.71 -9.47
CA LEU A 42 7.69 -21.31 -9.66
C LEU A 42 8.72 -20.85 -8.64
N ALA A 43 9.72 -20.09 -9.11
CA ALA A 43 10.58 -19.29 -8.26
C ALA A 43 10.63 -17.85 -8.79
N VAL A 44 10.53 -16.88 -7.88
CA VAL A 44 10.69 -15.46 -8.19
C VAL A 44 11.85 -14.95 -7.37
N ILE A 45 12.85 -14.37 -8.04
CA ILE A 45 14.05 -13.79 -7.43
C ILE A 45 14.12 -12.33 -7.89
N ILE A 46 14.20 -11.40 -6.95
CA ILE A 46 14.34 -9.97 -7.23
C ILE A 46 15.59 -9.45 -6.52
N LEU A 47 16.47 -8.85 -7.31
CA LEU A 47 17.68 -8.20 -6.86
C LEU A 47 17.61 -6.71 -7.21
N SER A 48 17.94 -5.87 -6.26
CA SER A 48 17.90 -4.41 -6.39
C SER A 48 19.18 -3.80 -5.85
N ASN A 49 19.66 -2.78 -6.56
CA ASN A 49 20.75 -1.91 -6.11
C ASN A 49 20.25 -0.70 -5.30
N LEU A 50 18.92 -0.59 -5.07
CA LEU A 50 18.31 0.44 -4.24
C LEU A 50 18.22 -0.03 -2.78
N ALA A 51 18.88 0.69 -1.88
CA ALA A 51 18.73 0.46 -0.44
C ALA A 51 17.29 0.75 0.01
N GLY A 52 16.69 -0.15 0.78
CA GLY A 52 15.30 0.00 1.24
C GLY A 52 14.25 -0.25 0.16
N GLY A 53 14.63 -0.86 -0.98
CA GLY A 53 13.69 -1.18 -2.06
C GLY A 53 12.67 -2.27 -1.72
N GLN A 54 12.89 -3.01 -0.63
CA GLN A 54 11.97 -4.03 -0.08
C GLN A 54 11.40 -4.96 -1.18
N PRO A 55 12.28 -5.61 -1.97
CA PRO A 55 11.87 -6.40 -3.13
C PRO A 55 10.88 -7.53 -2.80
N GLU A 56 10.86 -8.00 -1.55
CA GLU A 56 9.89 -8.98 -1.03
C GLU A 56 8.43 -8.54 -1.23
N GLN A 57 8.13 -7.23 -1.23
CA GLN A 57 6.76 -6.73 -1.45
C GLN A 57 6.29 -6.92 -2.91
N LEU A 58 7.23 -7.01 -3.85
CA LEU A 58 6.91 -7.18 -5.27
C LEU A 58 6.78 -8.65 -5.68
N ILE A 59 7.30 -9.58 -4.88
CA ILE A 59 7.39 -10.99 -5.28
C ILE A 59 6.02 -11.59 -5.57
N ASP A 60 5.04 -11.43 -4.66
CA ASP A 60 3.69 -11.98 -4.87
C ASP A 60 2.99 -11.30 -6.09
N THR A 61 3.31 -10.03 -6.37
CA THR A 61 2.82 -9.33 -7.56
C THR A 61 3.39 -9.95 -8.84
N VAL A 62 4.70 -10.22 -8.88
CA VAL A 62 5.37 -10.88 -10.02
C VAL A 62 4.89 -12.32 -10.17
N ALA A 63 4.77 -13.05 -9.07
CA ALA A 63 4.25 -14.41 -9.06
C ALA A 63 2.83 -14.48 -9.61
N GLY A 64 2.01 -13.46 -9.35
CA GLY A 64 0.66 -13.32 -9.87
C GLY A 64 0.54 -13.33 -11.40
N PHE A 65 1.60 -12.99 -12.15
CA PHE A 65 1.59 -13.12 -13.62
C PHE A 65 1.62 -14.59 -14.08
N TYR A 66 2.16 -15.48 -13.25
CA TYR A 66 2.28 -16.91 -13.54
C TYR A 66 1.25 -17.76 -12.77
N LEU A 67 0.83 -17.28 -11.59
CA LEU A 67 -0.14 -17.92 -10.70
C LEU A 67 -1.35 -17.00 -10.51
N PRO A 68 -2.41 -17.12 -11.34
CA PRO A 68 -3.56 -16.21 -11.30
C PRO A 68 -4.26 -16.11 -9.94
N ALA A 69 -4.23 -17.18 -9.13
CA ALA A 69 -4.79 -17.18 -7.78
C ALA A 69 -4.06 -16.19 -6.84
N LEU A 70 -2.72 -16.12 -6.91
CA LEU A 70 -1.94 -15.13 -6.14
C LEU A 70 -2.25 -13.70 -6.58
N ARG A 71 -2.48 -13.49 -7.88
CA ARG A 71 -2.86 -12.18 -8.43
C ARG A 71 -4.19 -11.68 -7.87
N GLN A 72 -5.16 -12.56 -7.68
CA GLN A 72 -6.45 -12.18 -7.10
C GLN A 72 -6.35 -11.79 -5.63
N GLN A 73 -5.38 -12.33 -4.89
CA GLN A 73 -5.20 -12.06 -3.47
C GLN A 73 -4.27 -10.86 -3.18
N ARG A 74 -3.21 -10.71 -3.99
CA ARG A 74 -2.11 -9.76 -3.73
C ARG A 74 -1.84 -8.79 -4.87
N GLY A 75 -2.66 -8.79 -5.92
CA GLY A 75 -2.54 -7.89 -7.07
C GLY A 75 -2.98 -6.45 -6.83
N GLY A 76 -3.26 -6.05 -5.58
CA GLY A 76 -3.69 -4.69 -5.23
C GLY A 76 -2.62 -3.65 -5.59
N ALA A 77 -1.35 -3.96 -5.32
CA ALA A 77 -0.22 -3.15 -5.72
C ALA A 77 -0.13 -2.99 -7.26
N TYR A 78 -0.50 -4.02 -8.02
CA TYR A 78 -0.56 -3.93 -9.48
C TYR A 78 -1.72 -3.05 -9.95
N ALA A 79 -2.88 -3.12 -9.29
CA ALA A 79 -3.98 -2.18 -9.55
C ALA A 79 -3.57 -0.72 -9.26
N ALA A 80 -2.87 -0.47 -8.14
CA ALA A 80 -2.30 0.85 -7.82
C ALA A 80 -1.30 1.31 -8.88
N HIS A 81 -0.43 0.42 -9.37
CA HIS A 81 0.53 0.73 -10.43
C HIS A 81 -0.17 1.15 -11.73
N LEU A 82 -1.18 0.40 -12.18
CA LEU A 82 -1.95 0.72 -13.37
C LEU A 82 -2.69 2.06 -13.22
N LEU A 83 -3.27 2.29 -12.04
CA LEU A 83 -3.96 3.54 -11.73
C LEU A 83 -2.99 4.73 -11.75
N HIS A 84 -1.81 4.60 -11.15
CA HIS A 84 -0.75 5.61 -11.20
C HIS A 84 -0.35 5.94 -12.64
N LYS A 85 -0.11 4.91 -13.47
CA LYS A 85 0.26 5.10 -14.88
C LYS A 85 -0.84 5.82 -15.66
N GLN A 86 -2.10 5.46 -15.42
CA GLN A 86 -3.25 6.10 -16.08
C GLN A 86 -3.46 7.54 -15.59
N ALA A 87 -3.31 7.81 -14.29
CA ALA A 87 -3.41 9.14 -13.73
C ALA A 87 -2.31 10.08 -14.25
N ALA A 88 -1.09 9.56 -14.44
CA ALA A 88 0.01 10.32 -15.02
C ALA A 88 -0.24 10.76 -16.47
N SER A 89 -1.05 10.00 -17.24
CA SER A 89 -1.36 10.35 -18.64
C SER A 89 -2.68 11.09 -18.82
N THR A 90 -3.64 10.90 -17.92
CA THR A 90 -5.03 11.39 -18.10
C THR A 90 -5.56 12.24 -16.94
N GLY A 91 -4.69 12.65 -16.02
CA GLY A 91 -5.07 13.45 -14.86
C GLY A 91 -5.56 12.62 -13.66
N PHE A 92 -5.65 13.30 -12.52
CA PHE A 92 -6.05 12.73 -11.23
C PHE A 92 -7.55 12.84 -10.97
N GLU A 93 -8.32 13.38 -11.90
CA GLU A 93 -9.77 13.46 -11.81
C GLU A 93 -10.39 12.07 -12.01
N GLY A 94 -11.37 11.72 -11.18
CA GLY A 94 -12.13 10.47 -11.34
C GLY A 94 -11.33 9.20 -11.11
N LEU A 95 -10.41 9.18 -10.12
CA LEU A 95 -9.62 7.99 -9.79
C LEU A 95 -10.50 6.79 -9.42
N ASP A 96 -11.66 6.99 -8.81
CA ASP A 96 -12.58 5.90 -8.47
C ASP A 96 -13.09 5.19 -9.74
N GLN A 97 -13.47 5.96 -10.77
CA GLN A 97 -13.94 5.39 -12.04
C GLN A 97 -12.80 4.68 -12.78
N LYS A 98 -11.61 5.29 -12.81
CA LYS A 98 -10.42 4.68 -13.42
C LYS A 98 -10.06 3.37 -12.72
N LEU A 99 -10.05 3.37 -11.38
CA LEU A 99 -9.79 2.18 -10.59
C LEU A 99 -10.84 1.10 -10.86
N ALA A 100 -12.13 1.43 -10.81
CA ALA A 100 -13.20 0.47 -11.09
C ALA A 100 -13.10 -0.15 -12.49
N ALA A 101 -12.65 0.60 -13.50
CA ALA A 101 -12.37 0.08 -14.84
C ALA A 101 -11.18 -0.90 -14.82
N ILE A 102 -10.07 -0.53 -14.17
CA ILE A 102 -8.87 -1.39 -14.05
C ILE A 102 -9.21 -2.71 -13.37
N LEU A 103 -9.91 -2.67 -12.24
CA LEU A 103 -10.25 -3.89 -11.48
C LEU A 103 -11.11 -4.85 -12.31
N ARG A 104 -12.10 -4.32 -13.04
CA ARG A 104 -12.95 -5.12 -13.93
C ARG A 104 -12.18 -5.67 -15.12
N GLN A 105 -11.36 -4.86 -15.77
CA GLN A 105 -10.62 -5.25 -16.96
C GLN A 105 -9.58 -6.34 -16.66
N HIS A 106 -8.92 -6.27 -15.51
CA HIS A 106 -7.79 -7.14 -15.18
C HIS A 106 -8.11 -8.23 -14.16
N GLY A 107 -9.28 -8.21 -13.52
CA GLY A 107 -9.66 -9.16 -12.47
C GLY A 107 -8.75 -9.06 -11.25
N LEU A 108 -8.45 -7.82 -10.82
CA LEU A 108 -7.54 -7.52 -9.71
C LEU A 108 -8.32 -7.17 -8.44
N PRO A 109 -7.75 -7.43 -7.25
CA PRO A 109 -8.27 -6.87 -6.01
C PRO A 109 -8.00 -5.36 -5.94
N LYS A 110 -8.74 -4.66 -5.07
CA LYS A 110 -8.50 -3.24 -4.77
C LYS A 110 -7.08 -3.05 -4.17
N PRO A 111 -6.42 -1.92 -4.46
CA PRO A 111 -5.17 -1.56 -3.80
C PRO A 111 -5.40 -1.35 -2.29
N THR A 112 -4.43 -1.68 -1.47
CA THR A 112 -4.51 -1.50 -0.01
C THR A 112 -4.43 -0.02 0.37
N GLU A 113 -4.75 0.29 1.63
CA GLU A 113 -4.51 1.62 2.19
C GLU A 113 -3.03 2.00 2.07
N ASP A 114 -2.11 1.08 2.39
CA ASP A 114 -0.66 1.29 2.27
C ASP A 114 -0.19 1.55 0.83
N ASP A 115 -0.76 0.85 -0.16
CA ASP A 115 -0.45 1.07 -1.59
C ASP A 115 -0.74 2.52 -2.01
N LEU A 116 -1.91 3.03 -1.59
CA LEU A 116 -2.37 4.39 -1.87
C LEU A 116 -1.60 5.41 -1.03
N ASN A 117 -1.32 5.09 0.22
CA ASN A 117 -0.57 5.95 1.13
C ASN A 117 0.86 6.19 0.61
N ALA A 118 1.56 5.12 0.24
CA ALA A 118 2.88 5.20 -0.37
C ALA A 118 2.86 6.02 -1.67
N TRP A 119 1.79 5.97 -2.46
CA TRP A 119 1.64 6.82 -3.64
C TRP A 119 1.45 8.30 -3.27
N GLY A 120 0.57 8.60 -2.31
CA GLY A 120 0.33 9.94 -1.82
C GLY A 120 1.60 10.62 -1.30
N TYR A 121 2.39 9.96 -0.44
CA TYR A 121 3.65 10.55 0.05
C TYR A 121 4.70 10.74 -1.04
N ARG A 122 4.76 9.87 -2.06
CA ARG A 122 5.64 10.12 -3.23
C ARG A 122 5.25 11.39 -3.99
N LEU A 123 3.96 11.73 -4.05
CA LEU A 123 3.48 12.98 -4.66
C LEU A 123 3.82 14.18 -3.79
N LEU A 124 3.63 14.09 -2.46
CA LEU A 124 4.05 15.15 -1.53
C LEU A 124 5.56 15.42 -1.60
N GLY A 125 6.39 14.37 -1.64
CA GLY A 125 7.85 14.51 -1.82
C GLY A 125 8.25 15.16 -3.15
N ARG A 126 7.35 15.15 -4.14
CA ARG A 126 7.52 15.84 -5.45
C ARG A 126 6.86 17.21 -5.49
N GLN A 127 6.40 17.74 -4.35
CA GLN A 127 5.69 19.02 -4.24
C GLN A 127 4.40 19.06 -5.09
N GLN A 128 3.67 17.95 -5.13
CA GLN A 128 2.40 17.79 -5.85
C GLN A 128 1.22 17.58 -4.87
N PRO A 129 0.91 18.56 -4.01
CA PRO A 129 -0.07 18.37 -2.94
C PRO A 129 -1.49 18.13 -3.44
N LYS A 130 -1.92 18.80 -4.52
CA LYS A 130 -3.26 18.58 -5.12
C LYS A 130 -3.46 17.15 -5.61
N GLN A 131 -2.45 16.60 -6.27
CA GLN A 131 -2.46 15.22 -6.73
C GLN A 131 -2.44 14.25 -5.53
N ALA A 132 -1.66 14.54 -4.50
CA ALA A 132 -1.62 13.75 -3.28
C ALA A 132 -3.00 13.72 -2.58
N VAL A 133 -3.67 14.88 -2.46
CA VAL A 133 -5.04 14.99 -1.94
C VAL A 133 -5.98 14.04 -2.70
N ALA A 134 -5.98 14.05 -4.04
CA ALA A 134 -6.85 13.17 -4.83
C ALA A 134 -6.62 11.67 -4.53
N VAL A 135 -5.35 11.27 -4.33
CA VAL A 135 -4.98 9.88 -3.99
C VAL A 135 -5.38 9.51 -2.56
N PHE A 136 -5.13 10.38 -1.59
CA PHE A 136 -5.50 10.14 -0.20
C PHE A 136 -7.02 10.16 0.00
N GLU A 137 -7.75 11.01 -0.73
CA GLU A 137 -9.21 10.99 -0.75
C GLU A 137 -9.75 9.65 -1.27
N LEU A 138 -9.15 9.08 -2.32
CA LEU A 138 -9.47 7.72 -2.77
C LEU A 138 -9.19 6.70 -1.66
N GLY A 139 -8.05 6.82 -0.98
CA GLY A 139 -7.69 5.97 0.16
C GLY A 139 -8.75 5.99 1.27
N VAL A 140 -9.15 7.18 1.72
CA VAL A 140 -10.19 7.36 2.74
C VAL A 140 -11.56 6.87 2.26
N ARG A 141 -11.91 7.02 0.98
CA ARG A 141 -13.14 6.46 0.43
C ARG A 141 -13.16 4.93 0.46
N LEU A 142 -12.03 4.29 0.17
CA LEU A 142 -11.92 2.82 0.20
C LEU A 142 -11.78 2.26 1.62
N TYR A 143 -11.17 3.03 2.52
CA TYR A 143 -10.81 2.65 3.89
C TYR A 143 -11.23 3.73 4.90
N PRO A 144 -12.53 3.99 5.08
CA PRO A 144 -13.03 5.13 5.88
C PRO A 144 -12.83 4.98 7.41
N GLN A 145 -12.30 3.85 7.86
CA GLN A 145 -11.98 3.59 9.27
C GLN A 145 -10.46 3.54 9.52
N GLY A 146 -9.65 3.79 8.49
CA GLY A 146 -8.19 3.87 8.61
C GLY A 146 -7.78 5.22 9.19
N ALA A 147 -7.32 5.23 10.44
CA ALA A 147 -6.83 6.45 11.08
C ALA A 147 -5.65 7.05 10.30
N ASN A 148 -4.72 6.21 9.84
CA ASN A 148 -3.56 6.60 9.04
C ASN A 148 -3.97 7.32 7.74
N GLY A 149 -4.96 6.81 7.00
CA GLY A 149 -5.46 7.45 5.78
C GLY A 149 -6.07 8.83 6.03
N HIS A 150 -6.77 9.01 7.16
CA HIS A 150 -7.25 10.33 7.57
C HIS A 150 -6.11 11.28 7.94
N ASP A 151 -5.11 10.84 8.68
CA ASP A 151 -3.91 11.62 9.03
C ASP A 151 -3.14 12.04 7.75
N SER A 152 -2.90 11.10 6.85
CA SER A 152 -2.18 11.35 5.59
C SER A 152 -2.94 12.29 4.65
N LEU A 153 -4.27 12.18 4.59
CA LEU A 153 -5.10 13.14 3.84
C LEU A 153 -5.05 14.54 4.45
N ALA A 154 -5.01 14.63 5.78
CA ALA A 154 -4.88 15.90 6.47
C ALA A 154 -3.55 16.59 6.16
N GLU A 155 -2.44 15.84 6.19
CA GLU A 155 -1.12 16.35 5.76
C GLU A 155 -1.14 16.88 4.33
N ALA A 156 -1.79 16.16 3.41
CA ALA A 156 -1.88 16.59 2.02
C ALA A 156 -2.73 17.86 1.85
N TYR A 157 -3.84 18.00 2.58
CA TYR A 157 -4.61 19.24 2.60
C TYR A 157 -3.84 20.39 3.20
N GLU A 158 -3.05 20.15 4.26
CA GLU A 158 -2.20 21.16 4.85
C GLU A 158 -1.13 21.63 3.87
N ALA A 159 -0.50 20.71 3.14
CA ALA A 159 0.45 21.01 2.07
C ALA A 159 -0.19 21.75 0.87
N ASP A 160 -1.48 21.52 0.60
CA ASP A 160 -2.27 22.28 -0.39
C ASP A 160 -2.78 23.65 0.16
N GLY A 161 -2.51 23.95 1.43
CA GLY A 161 -2.95 25.19 2.10
C GLY A 161 -4.40 25.16 2.59
N ALA A 162 -5.11 24.05 2.45
CA ALA A 162 -6.50 23.88 2.85
C ALA A 162 -6.63 23.49 4.34
N LYS A 163 -6.20 24.38 5.23
CA LYS A 163 -6.07 24.13 6.68
C LYS A 163 -7.35 23.64 7.37
N ASP A 164 -8.52 24.17 7.00
CA ASP A 164 -9.79 23.75 7.61
C ASP A 164 -10.10 22.28 7.29
N ARG A 165 -9.87 21.87 6.04
CA ARG A 165 -10.01 20.47 5.61
C ARG A 165 -8.98 19.58 6.29
N ALA A 166 -7.75 20.04 6.44
CA ALA A 166 -6.72 19.33 7.20
C ALA A 166 -7.17 19.08 8.64
N ALA A 167 -7.65 20.11 9.35
CA ALA A 167 -8.13 19.99 10.73
C ALA A 167 -9.29 18.99 10.85
N THR A 168 -10.24 18.98 9.91
CA THR A 168 -11.33 17.98 9.88
C THR A 168 -10.78 16.55 9.84
N HIS A 169 -9.80 16.29 8.97
CA HIS A 169 -9.25 14.95 8.81
C HIS A 169 -8.31 14.53 9.95
N TYR A 170 -7.51 15.46 10.53
CA TYR A 170 -6.74 15.16 11.74
C TYR A 170 -7.64 14.81 12.93
N ARG A 171 -8.74 15.56 13.14
CA ARG A 171 -9.73 15.20 14.19
C ARG A 171 -10.32 13.83 13.95
N ARG A 172 -10.69 13.52 12.70
CA ARG A 172 -11.22 12.20 12.36
C ARG A 172 -10.19 11.08 12.59
N SER A 173 -8.91 11.32 12.32
CA SER A 173 -7.85 10.36 12.67
C SER A 173 -7.79 10.13 14.18
N LEU A 174 -7.95 11.17 15.02
CA LEU A 174 -7.94 11.05 16.48
C LEU A 174 -9.18 10.34 17.03
N GLU A 175 -10.34 10.53 16.41
CA GLU A 175 -11.54 9.77 16.76
C GLU A 175 -11.35 8.27 16.52
N LEU A 176 -10.65 7.90 15.45
CA LEU A 176 -10.37 6.51 15.08
C LEU A 176 -9.20 5.91 15.87
N ASP A 177 -8.18 6.72 16.15
CA ASP A 177 -7.02 6.37 16.96
C ASP A 177 -6.66 7.52 17.92
N PRO A 178 -7.16 7.47 19.18
CA PRO A 178 -6.83 8.46 20.20
C PRO A 178 -5.33 8.54 20.54
N GLY A 179 -4.54 7.54 20.14
CA GLY A 179 -3.10 7.50 20.32
C GLY A 179 -2.30 8.25 19.24
N ASN A 180 -2.96 8.82 18.21
CA ASN A 180 -2.27 9.52 17.13
C ASN A 180 -1.67 10.87 17.60
N THR A 181 -0.50 10.81 18.23
CA THR A 181 0.24 11.98 18.70
C THR A 181 0.63 12.95 17.58
N HIS A 182 0.78 12.47 16.34
CA HIS A 182 1.05 13.31 15.18
C HIS A 182 -0.15 14.23 14.90
N ALA A 183 -1.36 13.69 14.79
CA ALA A 183 -2.57 14.48 14.57
C ALA A 183 -2.80 15.53 15.68
N VAL A 184 -2.52 15.20 16.95
CA VAL A 184 -2.58 16.19 18.06
C VAL A 184 -1.60 17.35 17.82
N ALA A 185 -0.36 17.04 17.48
CA ALA A 185 0.66 18.05 17.23
C ALA A 185 0.31 18.96 16.05
N ARG A 186 -0.27 18.39 14.97
CA ARG A 186 -0.68 19.15 13.79
C ARG A 186 -1.90 20.03 14.05
N LEU A 187 -2.92 19.55 14.78
CA LEU A 187 -4.07 20.38 15.16
C LEU A 187 -3.65 21.61 15.98
N ARG A 188 -2.76 21.41 16.97
CA ARG A 188 -2.19 22.53 17.74
C ARG A 188 -1.44 23.52 16.84
N ALA A 189 -0.65 23.03 15.89
CA ALA A 189 0.07 23.88 14.94
C ALA A 189 -0.86 24.67 14.00
N LEU A 190 -2.05 24.14 13.72
CA LEU A 190 -3.09 24.81 12.96
C LEU A 190 -3.91 25.82 13.79
N GLY A 191 -3.64 25.94 15.10
CA GLY A 191 -4.40 26.81 16.01
C GLY A 191 -5.78 26.24 16.33
N VAL A 192 -5.92 24.92 16.28
CA VAL A 192 -7.15 24.20 16.57
C VAL A 192 -6.96 23.46 17.89
N ASP A 193 -7.72 23.89 18.90
CA ASP A 193 -7.78 23.25 20.22
C ASP A 193 -8.61 21.96 20.20
#